data_AF-A0A7Y8MEN6-F1
#
_entry.id   AF-A0A7Y8MEN6-F1
#
_cell.length_a   1.000
_cell.length_b   1.000
_cell.length_c   1.000
_cell.angle_alpha   90.00
_cell.angle_beta   90.00
_cell.angle_gamma   90.00
#
_symmetry.space_group_name_H-M   'P 1'
#
loop_
_entity.id
_entity.type
_entity.pdbx_description
1 polymer ?
#
loop_
_entity_poly.entity_id
_entity_poly.type
_entity_poly.pdbx_seq_one_letter_code
_entity_poly.pdbx_strand_id
1 'polypeptide(L)'
;GQAEPGGERRMWRPANGQAEALGAVAVGREGGVVTFAFAEGVTVRATAIDKDAAVAELGTEVASLQEILGAPPDVRPWLYRVTRETVALSAGDGGLCGGLRTTHLIAAQFVDADNQWTLRIASLHRAPARAGAATHCFSFDFAS
;
A
#
# COMPACT_ATOMS: atom_id res chain seq x y z
N GLY A 1 6.08 -2.95 -17.80
CA GLY A 1 6.59 -1.62 -17.43
C GLY A 1 6.32 -1.40 -15.95
N GLN A 2 7.16 -0.63 -15.24
CA GLN A 2 7.00 -0.41 -13.80
C GLN A 2 7.36 1.03 -13.43
N ALA A 3 6.65 1.60 -12.47
CA ALA A 3 6.97 2.90 -11.88
C ALA A 3 6.62 2.92 -10.40
N GLU A 4 7.23 3.83 -9.65
CA GLU A 4 6.87 4.02 -8.26
C GLU A 4 5.44 4.60 -8.16
N PRO A 5 4.61 4.16 -7.20
CA PRO A 5 3.26 4.67 -7.01
C PRO A 5 3.17 6.21 -7.06
N GLY A 6 2.35 6.73 -7.97
CA GLY A 6 2.17 8.17 -8.19
C GLY A 6 3.17 8.79 -9.18
N GLY A 7 4.06 7.99 -9.77
CA GLY A 7 5.00 8.42 -10.81
C GLY A 7 4.34 8.56 -12.18
N GLU A 8 3.91 7.44 -12.77
CA GLU A 8 3.32 7.42 -14.12
C GLU A 8 1.82 7.72 -14.12
N ARG A 9 1.10 7.32 -13.05
CA ARG A 9 -0.35 7.53 -12.93
C ARG A 9 -0.71 7.92 -11.51
N ARG A 10 -1.73 8.78 -11.40
CA ARG A 10 -2.15 9.38 -10.13
C ARG A 10 -3.55 9.00 -9.70
N MET A 11 -4.39 8.45 -10.58
CA MET A 11 -5.78 8.09 -10.27
C MET A 11 -6.03 6.66 -10.67
N TRP A 12 -6.71 5.91 -9.82
CA TRP A 12 -6.95 4.49 -10.00
C TRP A 12 -8.35 4.10 -9.52
N ARG A 13 -8.96 3.14 -10.20
CA ARG A 13 -10.27 2.57 -9.88
C ARG A 13 -10.09 1.25 -9.13
N PRO A 14 -10.98 0.91 -8.19
CA PRO A 14 -10.91 -0.38 -7.49
C PRO A 14 -11.06 -1.54 -8.48
N ALA A 15 -10.32 -2.62 -8.24
CA ALA A 15 -10.29 -3.82 -9.08
C ALA A 15 -10.45 -5.13 -8.29
N ASN A 16 -10.64 -5.06 -6.98
CA ASN A 16 -11.03 -6.19 -6.13
C ASN A 16 -11.99 -5.73 -5.01
N GLY A 17 -12.66 -6.68 -4.33
CA GLY A 17 -13.69 -6.35 -3.33
C GLY A 17 -13.16 -5.55 -2.14
N GLN A 18 -11.90 -5.77 -1.75
CA GLN A 18 -11.24 -4.99 -0.68
C GLN A 18 -11.01 -3.55 -1.11
N ALA A 19 -10.63 -3.31 -2.36
CA ALA A 19 -10.44 -1.98 -2.92
C ALA A 19 -11.78 -1.26 -3.14
N GLU A 20 -12.85 -1.99 -3.48
CA GLU A 20 -14.20 -1.42 -3.61
C GLU A 20 -14.67 -0.73 -2.33
N ALA A 21 -14.36 -1.31 -1.15
CA ALA A 21 -14.67 -0.70 0.15
C ALA A 21 -13.93 0.63 0.42
N LEU A 22 -12.83 0.90 -0.28
CA LEU A 22 -12.07 2.14 -0.20
C LEU A 22 -12.41 3.14 -1.32
N GLY A 23 -13.04 2.65 -2.39
CA GLY A 23 -13.31 3.42 -3.60
C GLY A 23 -12.04 3.75 -4.39
N ALA A 24 -12.17 4.69 -5.34
CA ALA A 24 -11.04 5.12 -6.17
C ALA A 24 -9.91 5.72 -5.31
N VAL A 25 -8.66 5.59 -5.75
CA VAL A 25 -7.49 6.14 -5.04
C VAL A 25 -6.75 7.15 -5.90
N ALA A 26 -6.46 8.30 -5.29
CA ALA A 26 -5.51 9.29 -5.79
C ALA A 26 -4.14 9.09 -5.12
N VAL A 27 -3.06 9.03 -5.90
CA VAL A 27 -1.69 8.92 -5.41
C VAL A 27 -0.89 10.16 -5.78
N GLY A 28 -0.42 10.88 -4.76
CA GLY A 28 0.38 12.08 -4.90
C GLY A 28 1.74 11.94 -4.19
N ARG A 29 2.74 12.70 -4.64
CA ARG A 29 4.08 12.70 -4.06
C ARG A 29 4.59 14.12 -3.87
N GLU A 30 5.04 14.44 -2.66
CA GLU A 30 5.57 15.75 -2.32
C GLU A 30 6.58 15.63 -1.19
N GLY A 31 7.79 16.20 -1.37
CA GLY A 31 8.81 16.26 -0.33
C GLY A 31 9.23 14.89 0.24
N GLY A 32 9.25 13.83 -0.58
CA GLY A 32 9.58 12.46 -0.14
C GLY A 32 8.42 11.72 0.55
N VAL A 33 7.27 12.38 0.72
CA VAL A 33 6.04 11.77 1.23
C VAL A 33 5.16 11.34 0.07
N VAL A 34 4.69 10.10 0.12
CA VAL A 34 3.63 9.59 -0.76
C VAL A 34 2.31 9.68 -0.01
N THR A 35 1.28 10.19 -0.68
CA THR A 35 -0.08 10.27 -0.15
C THR A 35 -1.01 9.41 -0.99
N PHE A 36 -1.72 8.50 -0.35
CA PHE A 36 -2.81 7.71 -0.93
C PHE A 36 -4.12 8.25 -0.36
N ALA A 37 -4.95 8.85 -1.20
CA ALA A 37 -6.25 9.40 -0.81
C ALA A 37 -7.35 8.57 -1.47
N PHE A 38 -8.04 7.78 -0.65
CA PHE A 38 -9.11 6.88 -1.05
C PHE A 38 -10.47 7.61 -0.96
N ALA A 39 -11.33 7.37 -1.95
CA ALA A 39 -12.59 8.10 -2.12
C ALA A 39 -13.56 7.95 -0.94
N GLU A 40 -13.53 6.82 -0.23
CA GLU A 40 -14.40 6.55 0.92
C GLU A 40 -13.90 7.20 2.23
N GLY A 41 -12.85 8.05 2.16
CA GLY A 41 -12.44 8.92 3.26
C GLY A 41 -11.27 8.40 4.09
N VAL A 42 -10.51 7.44 3.56
CA VAL A 42 -9.20 7.06 4.11
C VAL A 42 -8.11 7.86 3.40
N THR A 43 -7.22 8.52 4.17
CA THR A 43 -6.01 9.15 3.62
C THR A 43 -4.79 8.65 4.36
N VAL A 44 -3.80 8.16 3.61
CA VAL A 44 -2.53 7.67 4.17
C VAL A 44 -1.38 8.50 3.63
N ARG A 45 -0.55 9.01 4.55
CA ARG A 45 0.75 9.62 4.25
C ARG A 45 1.85 8.68 4.72
N ALA A 46 2.81 8.42 3.85
CA ALA A 46 3.87 7.48 4.12
C ALA A 46 5.19 7.93 3.47
N THR A 47 6.31 7.52 4.04
CA THR A 47 7.65 7.79 3.51
C THR A 47 8.27 6.48 3.07
N ALA A 48 8.91 6.47 1.89
CA ALA A 48 9.63 5.29 1.42
C ALA A 48 10.72 4.94 2.44
N ILE A 49 10.93 3.65 2.68
CA ILE A 49 12.05 3.14 3.45
C ILE A 49 12.90 2.24 2.57
N ASP A 50 14.21 2.28 2.78
CA ASP A 50 15.11 1.39 2.06
C ASP A 50 14.92 -0.07 2.49
N LYS A 51 15.48 -0.97 1.68
CA LYS A 51 15.35 -2.41 1.85
C LYS A 51 15.98 -2.91 3.17
N ASP A 52 17.04 -2.29 3.65
CA ASP A 52 17.73 -2.79 4.84
C ASP A 52 16.96 -2.39 6.10
N ALA A 53 16.44 -1.16 6.13
CA ALA A 53 15.48 -0.70 7.13
C ALA A 53 14.21 -1.56 7.13
N ALA A 54 13.71 -1.91 5.93
CA ALA A 54 12.57 -2.81 5.76
C ALA A 54 12.77 -4.17 6.45
N VAL A 55 13.92 -4.81 6.24
CA VAL A 55 14.25 -6.11 6.86
C VAL A 55 14.31 -5.97 8.37
N ALA A 56 14.96 -4.91 8.89
CA ALA A 56 15.04 -4.66 10.32
C ALA A 56 13.66 -4.39 10.96
N GLU A 57 12.75 -3.72 10.25
CA GLU A 57 11.44 -3.32 10.76
C GLU A 57 10.34 -4.35 10.57
N LEU A 58 10.39 -5.15 9.52
CA LEU A 58 9.36 -6.14 9.22
C LEU A 58 9.83 -7.57 9.50
N GLY A 59 11.13 -7.80 9.70
CA GLY A 59 11.70 -9.15 9.82
C GLY A 59 11.49 -10.00 8.57
N THR A 60 11.35 -9.38 7.40
CA THR A 60 10.86 -10.01 6.17
C THR A 60 11.84 -9.74 5.02
N GLU A 61 12.18 -10.78 4.24
CA GLU A 61 12.99 -10.63 3.02
C GLU A 61 12.15 -10.14 1.83
N VAL A 62 12.80 -9.54 0.83
CA VAL A 62 12.12 -8.93 -0.34
C VAL A 62 11.30 -9.90 -1.18
N ALA A 63 11.69 -11.18 -1.28
CA ALA A 63 10.88 -12.19 -1.97
C ALA A 63 9.48 -12.31 -1.34
N SER A 64 9.41 -12.27 -0.01
CA SER A 64 8.14 -12.25 0.73
C SER A 64 7.33 -10.96 0.53
N LEU A 65 7.93 -9.83 0.14
CA LEU A 65 7.17 -8.61 -0.19
C LEU A 65 6.40 -8.75 -1.51
N GLN A 66 7.00 -9.41 -2.51
CA GLN A 66 6.33 -9.71 -3.77
C GLN A 66 5.17 -10.70 -3.54
N GLU A 67 5.39 -11.72 -2.71
CA GLU A 67 4.37 -12.69 -2.33
C GLU A 67 3.22 -12.05 -1.56
N ILE A 68 3.50 -11.19 -0.57
CA ILE A 68 2.46 -10.44 0.18
C ILE A 68 1.63 -9.55 -0.76
N LEU A 69 2.28 -8.92 -1.74
CA LEU A 69 1.60 -8.09 -2.74
C LEU A 69 0.91 -8.91 -3.84
N GLY A 70 1.21 -10.21 -3.92
CA GLY A 70 0.82 -11.10 -5.03
C GLY A 70 1.36 -10.67 -6.40
N ALA A 71 2.40 -9.83 -6.44
CA ALA A 71 2.90 -9.22 -7.67
C ALA A 71 3.73 -10.21 -8.52
N PRO A 72 3.82 -10.01 -9.85
CA PRO A 72 4.69 -10.82 -10.71
C PRO A 72 6.17 -10.81 -10.25
N PRO A 73 6.95 -11.87 -10.53
CA PRO A 73 8.32 -12.02 -10.03
C PRO A 73 9.31 -10.92 -10.45
N ASP A 74 9.05 -10.24 -11.57
CA ASP A 74 9.86 -9.16 -12.12
C ASP A 74 9.52 -7.78 -11.51
N VAL A 75 8.34 -7.63 -10.89
CA VAL A 75 7.91 -6.38 -10.25
C VAL A 75 8.63 -6.20 -8.92
N ARG A 76 9.23 -5.03 -8.69
CA ARG A 76 9.93 -4.70 -7.43
C ARG A 76 9.10 -3.78 -6.54
N PRO A 77 8.43 -4.28 -5.48
CA PRO A 77 7.58 -3.44 -4.64
C PRO A 77 8.38 -2.39 -3.88
N TRP A 78 7.76 -1.23 -3.66
CA TRP A 78 8.23 -0.22 -2.71
C TRP A 78 7.62 -0.48 -1.35
N LEU A 79 8.42 -0.22 -0.32
CA LEU A 79 7.95 -0.25 1.05
C LEU A 79 7.90 1.16 1.61
N TYR A 80 6.82 1.45 2.30
CA TYR A 80 6.57 2.73 2.94
C TYR A 80 6.30 2.55 4.43
N ARG A 81 6.89 3.42 5.24
CA ARG A 81 6.47 3.60 6.64
C ARG A 81 5.33 4.61 6.70
N VAL A 82 4.20 4.22 7.27
CA VAL A 82 3.04 5.10 7.44
C VAL A 82 3.33 6.10 8.56
N THR A 83 3.34 7.38 8.20
CA THR A 83 3.54 8.48 9.14
C THR A 83 2.21 9.00 9.66
N ARG A 84 1.16 8.95 8.85
CA ARG A 84 -0.20 9.34 9.24
C ARG A 84 -1.25 8.57 8.45
N GLU A 85 -2.25 8.06 9.14
CA GLU A 85 -3.50 7.55 8.56
C GLU A 85 -4.64 8.38 9.14
N THR A 86 -5.51 8.91 8.29
CA THR A 86 -6.71 9.64 8.68
C THR A 86 -7.91 8.90 8.10
N VAL A 87 -8.87 8.58 8.96
CA VAL A 87 -10.06 7.79 8.62
C VAL A 87 -11.28 8.65 8.92
N ALA A 88 -12.03 9.02 7.89
CA ALA A 88 -13.28 9.75 8.03
C ALA A 88 -14.41 8.83 8.48
N LEU A 89 -15.50 9.42 8.99
CA LEU A 89 -16.70 8.67 9.40
C LEU A 89 -17.39 7.95 8.23
N SER A 90 -17.12 8.33 6.99
CA SER A 90 -17.62 7.65 5.78
C SER A 90 -16.95 6.30 5.54
N ALA A 91 -15.77 6.05 6.11
CA ALA A 91 -15.04 4.81 5.92
C ALA A 91 -15.66 3.72 6.82
N GLY A 92 -16.68 3.03 6.29
CA GLY A 92 -17.48 2.04 7.04
C GLY A 92 -16.66 0.89 7.64
N ASP A 93 -15.60 0.49 6.96
CA ASP A 93 -14.70 -0.59 7.39
C ASP A 93 -13.48 -0.10 8.19
N GLY A 94 -13.39 1.22 8.42
CA GLY A 94 -12.26 1.85 9.09
C GLY A 94 -11.08 2.15 8.17
N GLY A 95 -9.86 2.13 8.72
CA GLY A 95 -8.61 2.35 7.97
C GLY A 95 -8.17 1.14 7.15
N LEU A 96 -6.98 1.20 6.57
CA LEU A 96 -6.46 0.14 5.70
C LEU A 96 -6.18 -1.19 6.42
N CYS A 97 -6.23 -1.22 7.75
CA CYS A 97 -6.18 -2.45 8.56
C CYS A 97 -7.46 -2.67 9.38
N GLY A 98 -8.63 -2.21 8.89
CA GLY A 98 -9.93 -2.62 9.42
C GLY A 98 -10.21 -2.17 10.86
N GLY A 99 -9.59 -1.06 11.30
CA GLY A 99 -9.69 -0.55 12.68
C GLY A 99 -8.40 -0.68 13.50
N LEU A 100 -7.44 -1.51 13.05
CA LEU A 100 -6.08 -1.45 13.55
C LEU A 100 -5.32 -0.32 12.84
N ARG A 101 -4.30 0.23 13.52
CA ARG A 101 -3.41 1.22 12.92
C ARG A 101 -2.54 0.58 11.83
N THR A 102 -2.62 1.08 10.60
CA THR A 102 -1.65 0.70 9.57
C THR A 102 -0.29 1.35 9.87
N THR A 103 0.77 0.54 9.87
CA THR A 103 2.14 1.00 10.18
C THR A 103 3.02 1.01 8.94
N HIS A 104 2.77 0.13 7.98
CA HIS A 104 3.52 0.03 6.74
C HIS A 104 2.60 -0.26 5.56
N LEU A 105 3.05 0.15 4.38
CA LEU A 105 2.45 -0.21 3.11
C LEU A 105 3.52 -0.82 2.21
N ILE A 106 3.17 -1.92 1.54
CA ILE A 106 3.88 -2.39 0.36
C ILE A 106 3.05 -1.95 -0.83
N ALA A 107 3.65 -1.30 -1.82
CA ALA A 107 2.92 -0.93 -3.03
C ALA A 107 3.77 -1.05 -4.28
N ALA A 108 3.12 -1.36 -5.40
CA ALA A 108 3.75 -1.37 -6.71
C ALA A 108 2.77 -0.86 -7.76
N GLN A 109 3.31 -0.06 -8.70
CA GLN A 109 2.62 0.34 -9.90
C GLN A 109 3.33 -0.31 -11.11
N PHE A 110 2.61 -1.13 -11.87
CA PHE A 110 3.17 -1.90 -12.98
C PHE A 110 2.13 -2.16 -14.07
N VAL A 111 2.61 -2.59 -15.24
CA VAL A 111 1.76 -3.12 -16.31
C VAL A 111 1.63 -4.62 -16.11
N ASP A 112 0.41 -5.12 -15.97
CA ASP A 112 0.13 -6.54 -15.78
C ASP A 112 0.12 -7.34 -17.08
N ALA A 113 -0.23 -8.63 -16.98
CA ALA A 113 -0.24 -9.56 -18.11
C ALA A 113 -1.29 -9.20 -19.19
N ASP A 114 -2.32 -8.42 -18.83
CA ASP A 114 -3.37 -7.96 -19.73
C ASP A 114 -3.03 -6.60 -20.36
N ASN A 115 -1.79 -6.14 -20.21
CA ASN A 115 -1.30 -4.82 -20.62
C ASN A 115 -2.05 -3.65 -19.96
N GLN A 116 -2.65 -3.86 -18.78
CA GLN A 116 -3.28 -2.80 -18.02
C GLN A 116 -2.31 -2.25 -16.97
N TRP A 117 -2.37 -0.94 -16.74
CA TRP A 117 -1.68 -0.36 -15.60
C TRP A 117 -2.46 -0.72 -14.34
N THR A 118 -1.72 -1.30 -13.39
CA THR A 118 -2.24 -1.78 -12.12
C THR A 118 -1.42 -1.18 -10.98
N LEU A 119 -2.13 -0.75 -9.93
CA LEU A 119 -1.58 -0.37 -8.64
C LEU A 119 -2.03 -1.41 -7.63
N ARG A 120 -1.08 -2.05 -6.96
CA ARG A 120 -1.36 -2.92 -5.81
C ARG A 120 -0.83 -2.30 -4.54
N ILE A 121 -1.60 -2.42 -3.48
CA ILE A 121 -1.24 -1.95 -2.14
C ILE A 121 -1.53 -3.08 -1.16
N ALA A 122 -0.56 -3.44 -0.32
CA ALA A 122 -0.78 -4.31 0.84
C ALA A 122 -0.51 -3.51 2.12
N SER A 123 -1.41 -3.61 3.09
CA SER A 123 -1.29 -2.94 4.38
C SER A 123 -0.78 -3.89 5.45
N LEU A 124 0.08 -3.36 6.33
CA LEU A 124 0.60 -4.11 7.47
C LEU A 124 0.38 -3.36 8.77
N HIS A 125 0.13 -4.14 9.83
CA HIS A 125 0.06 -3.68 11.20
C HIS A 125 1.25 -4.22 11.99
N ARG A 126 1.76 -3.41 12.92
CA ARG A 126 2.74 -3.87 13.93
C ARG A 126 2.31 -3.35 15.30
N ALA A 127 2.08 -4.27 16.22
CA ALA A 127 1.71 -3.92 17.58
C ALA A 127 2.88 -3.23 18.32
N PRO A 128 2.65 -2.18 19.14
CA PRO A 128 3.72 -1.41 19.78
C PRO A 128 4.58 -2.21 20.77
N ALA A 129 4.04 -3.28 21.36
CA ALA A 129 4.58 -3.88 22.58
C ALA A 129 5.43 -5.15 22.37
N ARG A 130 5.64 -5.61 21.14
CA ARG A 130 6.53 -6.76 20.86
C ARG A 130 7.41 -6.47 19.66
N ALA A 131 8.66 -6.92 19.75
CA ALA A 131 9.57 -7.10 18.62
C ALA A 131 9.08 -8.20 17.64
N GLY A 132 7.76 -8.30 17.43
CA GLY A 132 7.16 -9.24 16.50
C GLY A 132 7.17 -8.68 15.09
N ALA A 133 7.18 -9.59 14.11
CA ALA A 133 7.04 -9.27 12.70
C ALA A 133 5.75 -8.48 12.44
N ALA A 134 5.78 -7.62 11.43
CA ALA A 134 4.55 -6.98 10.97
C ALA A 134 3.59 -8.05 10.43
N THR A 135 2.30 -7.87 10.68
CA THR A 135 1.24 -8.75 10.21
C THR A 135 0.55 -8.10 9.01
N HIS A 136 0.40 -8.85 7.93
CA HIS A 136 -0.40 -8.44 6.78
C HIS A 136 -1.87 -8.32 7.19
N CYS A 137 -2.52 -7.22 6.81
CA CYS A 137 -3.94 -6.99 7.05
C CYS A 137 -4.73 -7.35 5.78
N PHE A 138 -4.59 -6.52 4.74
CA PHE A 138 -5.36 -6.64 3.50
C PHE A 138 -4.50 -6.25 2.29
N SER A 139 -4.94 -6.69 1.11
CA SER A 139 -4.36 -6.30 -0.18
C SER A 139 -5.46 -5.71 -1.06
N PHE A 140 -5.13 -4.62 -1.74
CA PHE A 140 -6.03 -3.80 -2.52
C PHE A 140 -5.48 -3.67 -3.94
N ASP A 141 -6.30 -4.03 -4.91
CA ASP A 141 -5.95 -3.95 -6.33
C ASP A 141 -6.71 -2.79 -6.97
N PHE A 142 -6.00 -2.00 -7.76
CA PHE A 142 -6.56 -0.91 -8.53
C PHE A 142 -6.07 -0.92 -9.97
N ALA A 143 -6.95 -0.59 -10.91
CA ALA A 143 -6.65 -0.50 -12.33
C ALA A 143 -6.88 0.93 -12.85
N SER A 144 -6.18 1.28 -13.93
CA SER A 144 -6.25 2.62 -14.52
C SER A 144 -7.31 2.79 -15.60
#